data_AF-A0A2M8N6R0-F1
#
_entry.id   AF-A0A2M8N6R0-F1
#
_cell.length_a   1.000
_cell.length_b   1.000
_cell.length_c   1.000
_cell.angle_alpha   90.00
_cell.angle_beta   90.00
_cell.angle_gamma   90.00
#
_symmetry.space_group_name_H-M   'P 1'
#
loop_
_entity.id
_entity.type
_entity.pdbx_description
1 polymer ?
#
loop_
_entity_poly.entity_id
_entity_poly.type
_entity_poly.pdbx_seq_one_letter_code
_entity_poly.pdbx_strand_id
1 'polypeptide(L)'
;VKRVYNGEEKIISNWNRSSAIHQGINAQNTIRVVAVKDQFRFFINGEQVQLCIPDNPSAESTPLSNGECRGGSWQDTLIDDLIPDGRIGVTVQVGLTQPTGVVVEFDDFVVYGAE
;
A
#
# COMPACT_ATOMS: atom_id res chain seq x y z
N VAL A 1 -1.79 -3.37 0.17
CA VAL A 1 -1.68 -3.12 1.62
C VAL A 1 -2.01 -4.40 2.38
N LYS A 2 -1.12 -4.80 3.30
CA LYS A 2 -1.30 -5.96 4.18
C LYS A 2 -1.15 -5.52 5.63
N ARG A 3 -1.82 -6.22 6.54
CA ARG A 3 -1.65 -6.07 7.98
C ARG A 3 -1.23 -7.39 8.58
N VAL A 4 -0.31 -7.34 9.52
CA VAL A 4 0.05 -8.48 10.37
C VAL A 4 -0.29 -8.10 11.81
N TYR A 5 -1.19 -8.84 12.45
CA TYR A 5 -1.58 -8.62 13.84
C TYR A 5 -1.68 -9.97 14.56
N ASN A 6 -1.04 -10.09 15.72
CA ASN A 6 -0.93 -11.36 16.46
C ASN A 6 -0.44 -12.56 15.62
N GLY A 7 0.45 -12.31 14.65
CA GLY A 7 1.00 -13.33 13.77
C GLY A 7 0.09 -13.74 12.60
N GLU A 8 -1.13 -13.18 12.52
CA GLU A 8 -2.04 -13.40 11.40
C GLU A 8 -1.86 -12.31 10.33
N GLU A 9 -1.61 -12.73 9.09
CA GLU A 9 -1.56 -11.85 7.93
C GLU A 9 -2.97 -11.69 7.33
N LYS A 10 -3.34 -10.45 7.01
CA LYS A 10 -4.55 -10.11 6.26
C LYS A 10 -4.23 -9.18 5.10
N ILE A 11 -4.74 -9.51 3.91
CA ILE A 11 -4.69 -8.64 2.73
C ILE A 11 -5.85 -7.65 2.80
N ILE A 12 -5.54 -6.39 3.10
CA ILE A 12 -6.53 -5.30 3.23
C ILE A 12 -6.88 -4.73 1.86
N SER A 13 -5.87 -4.52 1.00
CA SER A 13 -6.04 -4.10 -0.39
C SER A 13 -5.05 -4.85 -1.24
N ASN A 14 -5.52 -5.64 -2.20
CA ASN A 14 -4.68 -6.43 -3.08
C ASN A 14 -4.10 -5.59 -4.23
N TRP A 15 -3.21 -6.18 -5.01
CA TRP A 15 -2.57 -5.52 -6.16
C TRP A 15 -3.60 -5.06 -7.19
N ASN A 16 -3.50 -3.79 -7.58
CA ASN A 16 -4.29 -3.20 -8.65
C ASN A 16 -3.40 -2.35 -9.55
N ARG A 17 -3.87 -2.11 -10.78
CA ARG A 17 -3.20 -1.17 -11.70
C ARG A 17 -3.44 0.25 -11.21
N SER A 18 -2.45 1.11 -11.41
CA SER A 18 -2.55 2.55 -11.17
C SER A 18 -1.81 3.31 -12.26
N SER A 19 -2.43 4.36 -12.78
CA SER A 19 -1.81 5.33 -13.69
C SER A 19 -0.76 6.19 -13.01
N ALA A 20 -0.80 6.29 -11.68
CA ALA A 20 0.13 7.10 -10.90
C ALA A 20 1.56 6.54 -10.90
N ILE A 21 1.77 5.27 -11.30
CA ILE A 21 3.07 4.59 -11.24
C ILE A 21 3.85 4.85 -12.53
N HIS A 22 5.07 5.39 -12.40
CA HIS A 22 6.04 5.38 -13.48
C HIS A 22 6.56 3.95 -13.69
N GLN A 23 6.36 3.41 -14.89
CA GLN A 23 6.74 2.04 -15.25
C GLN A 23 8.04 2.01 -16.05
N GLY A 24 8.75 0.88 -15.97
CA GLY A 24 10.00 0.64 -16.71
C GLY A 24 11.21 0.52 -15.80
N ILE A 25 12.32 0.01 -16.36
CA ILE A 25 13.61 -0.07 -15.66
C ILE A 25 14.12 1.36 -15.42
N ASN A 26 14.67 1.61 -14.22
CA ASN A 26 15.14 2.92 -13.76
C ASN A 26 14.04 3.99 -13.63
N ALA A 27 12.76 3.62 -13.74
CA ALA A 27 11.68 4.55 -13.46
C ALA A 27 11.66 4.92 -11.97
N GLN A 28 11.82 6.20 -11.67
CA GLN A 28 11.78 6.72 -10.31
C GLN A 28 10.34 6.98 -9.87
N ASN A 29 10.00 6.54 -8.66
CA ASN A 29 8.70 6.78 -8.06
C ASN A 29 8.89 7.38 -6.66
N THR A 30 8.08 8.37 -6.32
CA THR A 30 7.99 8.93 -4.96
C THR A 30 6.77 8.35 -4.26
N ILE A 31 6.98 7.73 -3.11
CA ILE A 31 5.90 7.16 -2.29
C ILE A 31 5.76 8.01 -1.03
N ARG A 32 4.52 8.39 -0.71
CA ARG A 32 4.21 9.10 0.54
C ARG A 32 3.03 8.45 1.22
N VAL A 33 3.16 8.23 2.52
CA VAL A 33 2.07 7.78 3.40
C VAL A 33 1.83 8.86 4.42
N VAL A 34 0.58 9.30 4.56
CA VAL A 34 0.17 10.25 5.61
C VAL A 34 -0.63 9.47 6.63
N ALA A 35 -0.10 9.38 7.85
CA ALA A 35 -0.77 8.77 8.99
C ALA A 35 -1.20 9.87 9.99
N VAL A 36 -2.48 9.91 10.32
CA VAL A 36 -3.03 10.81 11.36
C VAL A 36 -4.01 10.01 12.18
N LYS A 37 -3.67 9.75 13.46
CA LYS A 37 -4.42 8.84 14.33
C LYS A 37 -4.53 7.44 13.68
N ASP A 38 -5.75 6.96 13.49
CA ASP A 38 -6.11 5.69 12.85
C ASP A 38 -6.25 5.80 11.32
N GLN A 39 -5.97 6.96 10.72
CA GLN A 39 -6.20 7.22 9.30
C GLN A 39 -4.91 7.20 8.50
N PHE A 40 -4.90 6.42 7.43
CA PHE A 40 -3.78 6.30 6.50
C PHE A 40 -4.22 6.66 5.09
N ARG A 41 -3.50 7.61 4.47
CA ARG A 41 -3.67 7.98 3.06
C ARG A 41 -2.39 7.72 2.28
N PHE A 42 -2.54 7.22 1.07
CA PHE A 42 -1.43 6.75 0.24
C PHE A 42 -1.30 7.60 -1.01
N PHE A 43 -0.06 7.90 -1.37
CA PHE A 43 0.25 8.72 -2.53
C PHE A 43 1.41 8.10 -3.31
N ILE A 44 1.31 8.16 -4.63
CA ILE A 44 2.36 7.76 -5.57
C ILE A 44 2.56 8.93 -6.52
N ASN A 45 3.79 9.42 -6.65
CA ASN A 45 4.16 10.55 -7.51
C ASN A 45 3.28 11.80 -7.30
N GLY A 46 2.88 12.04 -6.05
CA GLY A 46 2.03 13.17 -5.65
C GLY A 46 0.53 12.93 -5.81
N GLU A 47 0.11 11.93 -6.60
CA GLU A 47 -1.30 11.56 -6.77
C GLU A 47 -1.78 10.71 -5.59
N GLN A 48 -2.94 11.04 -5.03
CA GLN A 48 -3.57 10.20 -4.02
C GLN A 48 -4.16 8.96 -4.68
N VAL A 49 -3.84 7.79 -4.14
CA VAL A 49 -4.32 6.51 -4.66
C VAL A 49 -5.34 5.89 -3.72
N GLN A 50 -6.28 5.15 -4.30
CA GLN A 50 -7.33 4.46 -3.59
C GLN A 50 -6.96 3.01 -3.29
N LEU A 51 -7.56 2.49 -2.23
CA LEU A 51 -7.48 1.09 -1.83
C LEU A 51 -8.82 0.40 -2.08
N CYS A 52 -8.79 -0.82 -2.58
CA CYS A 52 -10.00 -1.65 -2.68
C CYS A 52 -10.22 -2.35 -1.34
N ILE A 53 -11.14 -1.82 -0.54
CA ILE A 53 -11.43 -2.28 0.81
C ILE A 53 -12.73 -3.09 0.80
N PRO A 54 -12.72 -4.38 1.20
CA PRO A 54 -13.93 -5.17 1.35
C PRO A 54 -14.88 -4.60 2.39
N ASP A 55 -16.19 -4.69 2.13
CA ASP A 55 -17.22 -4.29 3.09
C ASP A 55 -17.27 -5.27 4.28
N ASN A 56 -16.97 -6.55 4.03
CA ASN A 56 -16.81 -7.56 5.07
C ASN A 56 -15.35 -7.55 5.60
N PRO A 57 -15.11 -7.22 6.88
CA PRO A 57 -13.78 -7.19 7.47
C PRO A 57 -13.05 -8.54 7.50
N SER A 58 -13.71 -9.66 7.24
CA SER A 58 -13.04 -10.98 7.15
C SER A 58 -12.75 -11.39 5.70
N ALA A 59 -13.25 -10.65 4.71
CA ALA A 59 -13.02 -10.95 3.31
C ALA A 59 -11.66 -10.42 2.82
N GLU A 60 -11.17 -11.03 1.73
CA GLU A 60 -9.99 -10.57 1.02
C GLU A 60 -10.36 -9.52 -0.04
N SER A 61 -9.50 -8.51 -0.20
CA SER A 61 -9.62 -7.52 -1.27
C SER A 61 -9.58 -8.14 -2.66
N THR A 62 -10.56 -7.80 -3.49
CA THR A 62 -10.73 -8.35 -4.84
C THR A 62 -10.90 -7.23 -5.88
N PRO A 63 -9.83 -6.50 -6.24
CA PRO A 63 -9.85 -5.54 -7.34
C PRO A 63 -9.98 -6.27 -8.69
N LEU A 64 -10.83 -5.75 -9.57
CA LEU A 64 -11.11 -6.32 -10.88
C LEU A 64 -10.45 -5.52 -12.00
N SER A 65 -10.19 -6.19 -13.13
CA SER A 65 -9.55 -5.57 -14.30
C SER A 65 -10.37 -4.45 -14.95
N ASN A 66 -11.69 -4.42 -14.71
CA ASN A 66 -12.61 -3.37 -15.14
C ASN A 66 -12.60 -2.13 -14.20
N GLY A 67 -11.77 -2.14 -13.15
CA GLY A 67 -11.70 -1.04 -12.19
C GLY A 67 -12.71 -1.15 -11.05
N GLU A 68 -13.47 -2.24 -10.92
CA GLU A 68 -14.36 -2.45 -9.79
C GLU A 68 -13.63 -3.06 -8.59
N CYS A 69 -14.06 -2.72 -7.38
CA CYS A 69 -13.68 -3.42 -6.15
C CYS A 69 -14.80 -4.39 -5.77
N ARG A 70 -14.63 -5.69 -6.00
CA ARG A 70 -15.71 -6.67 -5.78
C ARG A 70 -15.93 -6.90 -4.28
N GLY A 71 -17.19 -6.77 -3.84
CA GLY A 71 -17.57 -6.99 -2.44
C GLY A 71 -16.98 -5.93 -1.49
N GLY A 72 -16.72 -4.74 -2.02
CA GLY A 72 -16.09 -3.65 -1.32
C GLY A 72 -16.20 -2.34 -2.08
N SER A 73 -15.40 -1.37 -1.66
CA SER A 73 -15.36 -0.03 -2.23
C SER A 73 -13.93 0.48 -2.38
N TRP A 74 -13.73 1.37 -3.36
CA TRP A 74 -12.51 2.15 -3.44
C TRP A 74 -12.53 3.25 -2.40
N GLN A 75 -11.53 3.27 -1.53
CA GLN A 75 -11.44 4.20 -0.42
C GLN A 75 -10.12 4.98 -0.49
N ASP A 76 -10.22 6.29 -0.31
CA ASP A 76 -9.09 7.22 -0.28
C ASP A 76 -8.27 7.12 1.02
N THR A 77 -8.88 6.58 2.07
CA THR A 77 -8.33 6.51 3.42
C THR A 77 -8.56 5.12 3.99
N LEU A 78 -7.51 4.49 4.52
CA LEU A 78 -7.62 3.31 5.35
C LEU A 78 -7.82 3.74 6.80
N ILE A 79 -8.81 3.17 7.47
CA ILE A 79 -9.01 3.29 8.92
C ILE A 79 -8.51 2.01 9.59
N ASP A 80 -7.51 2.15 10.46
CA ASP A 80 -6.92 1.04 11.21
C ASP A 80 -6.41 1.50 12.58
N ASP A 81 -7.07 1.05 13.64
CA ASP A 81 -6.77 1.39 15.04
C ASP A 81 -5.87 0.35 15.74
N LEU A 82 -5.51 -0.73 15.05
CA LEU A 82 -4.68 -1.81 15.61
C LEU A 82 -3.19 -1.48 15.62
N ILE A 83 -2.78 -0.37 15.02
CA ILE A 83 -1.38 0.04 14.86
C ILE A 83 -1.20 1.46 15.42
N PRO A 84 -1.24 1.64 16.75
CA PRO A 84 -1.13 2.97 17.37
C PRO A 84 0.29 3.57 17.27
N ASP A 85 1.30 2.70 17.24
CA ASP A 85 2.70 3.05 17.10
C ASP A 85 3.49 1.86 16.52
N GLY A 86 4.72 2.11 16.08
CA GLY A 86 5.57 1.06 15.55
C GLY A 86 6.84 1.56 14.88
N ARG A 87 7.60 0.61 14.35
CA ARG A 87 8.80 0.89 13.55
C ARG A 87 8.41 1.10 12.10
N ILE A 88 9.02 2.09 11.46
CA ILE A 88 8.90 2.33 10.03
C ILE A 88 10.17 1.82 9.36
N GLY A 89 9.99 1.13 8.24
CA GLY A 89 11.10 0.66 7.42
C GLY A 89 10.63 0.39 6.00
N VAL A 90 11.60 0.31 5.10
CA VAL A 90 11.36 0.01 3.69
C VAL A 90 11.86 -1.39 3.39
N THR A 91 11.10 -2.15 2.62
CA THR A 91 11.42 -3.54 2.31
C THR A 91 11.05 -3.85 0.87
N VAL A 92 11.73 -4.84 0.30
CA VAL A 92 11.44 -5.37 -1.03
C VAL A 92 10.80 -6.73 -0.84
N GLN A 93 9.57 -6.87 -1.31
CA GLN A 93 8.93 -8.17 -1.42
C GLN A 93 9.08 -8.68 -2.85
N VAL A 94 9.85 -9.75 -3.02
CA VAL A 94 10.03 -10.42 -4.32
C VAL A 94 9.13 -11.65 -4.44
N GLY A 95 8.60 -11.87 -5.64
CA GLY A 95 7.87 -13.11 -5.96
C GLY A 95 8.84 -14.28 -6.19
N LEU A 96 8.36 -15.52 -6.02
CA LEU A 96 9.17 -16.74 -6.21
C LEU A 96 9.77 -16.89 -7.62
N THR A 97 9.19 -16.21 -8.62
CA THR A 97 9.56 -16.31 -10.03
C THR A 97 10.35 -15.09 -10.54
N GLN A 98 10.77 -14.19 -9.66
CA GLN A 98 11.41 -12.96 -10.07
C GLN A 98 12.83 -13.24 -10.60
N PRO A 99 13.21 -12.69 -11.78
CA PRO A 99 14.54 -12.89 -12.33
C PRO A 99 15.61 -12.35 -11.39
N THR A 100 16.76 -13.03 -11.37
CA THR A 100 17.93 -12.62 -10.58
C THR A 100 18.49 -11.30 -11.13
N GLY A 101 19.11 -10.51 -10.24
CA GLY A 101 19.80 -9.27 -10.64
C GLY A 101 18.94 -8.01 -10.68
N VAL A 102 17.67 -8.07 -10.24
CA VAL A 102 16.87 -6.85 -10.02
C VAL A 102 17.39 -6.14 -8.77
N VAL A 103 17.82 -4.89 -8.94
CA VAL A 103 18.20 -4.00 -7.84
C VAL A 103 17.06 -3.03 -7.60
N VAL A 104 16.68 -2.84 -6.34
CA VAL A 104 15.74 -1.81 -5.90
C VAL A 104 16.49 -0.88 -4.97
N GLU A 105 16.46 0.41 -5.27
CA GLU A 105 17.12 1.45 -4.51
C GLU A 105 16.07 2.31 -3.82
N PHE A 106 16.35 2.67 -2.56
CA PHE A 106 15.56 3.63 -1.81
C PHE A 106 16.49 4.78 -1.44
N ASP A 107 16.03 5.99 -1.71
CA ASP A 107 16.70 7.23 -1.32
C ASP A 107 15.64 8.19 -0.72
N ASP A 108 16.09 9.23 -0.03
CA ASP A 108 15.25 10.26 0.59
C ASP A 108 14.15 9.71 1.52
N PHE A 109 14.49 8.68 2.31
CA PHE A 109 13.59 8.17 3.34
C PHE A 109 13.53 9.13 4.54
N VAL A 110 12.49 9.97 4.54
CA VAL A 110 12.24 10.98 5.57
C VAL A 110 10.93 10.71 6.31
N VAL A 111 10.95 10.92 7.63
CA VAL A 111 9.76 10.80 8.48
C VAL A 111 9.56 12.12 9.20
N TYR A 112 8.37 12.70 9.05
CA TYR A 112 7.96 13.91 9.74
C TYR A 112 6.92 13.55 10.80
N GLY A 113 7.20 13.91 12.06
CA GLY A 113 6.21 13.85 13.13
C GLY A 113 5.29 15.07 13.09
N ALA A 114 4.17 15.01 13.80
CA ALA A 114 3.44 16.22 14.15
C ALA A 114 4.32 17.07 15.10
N GLU A 115 4.37 18.38 14.87
CA GLU A 115 4.82 19.34 15.87
C GLU A 115 3.89 19.35 17.08
#